data_AF-A0A954WI82-F1
#
_entry.id   AF-A0A954WI82-F1
#
_cell.length_a   1.000
_cell.length_b   1.000
_cell.length_c   1.000
_cell.angle_alpha   90.00
_cell.angle_beta   90.00
_cell.angle_gamma   90.00
#
_symmetry.space_group_name_H-M   'P 1'
#
loop_
_entity.id
_entity.type
_entity.pdbx_description
1 polymer ?
#
loop_
_entity_poly.entity_id
_entity_poly.type
_entity_poly.pdbx_seq_one_letter_code
_entity_poly.pdbx_strand_id
1 'polypeptide(L)' 'MHSKPVMEAGGGEQLRHLAHELHGHLSVISLGLELLEGVRDDEDQFREVLTMIRSDGLGPLKATVAALLKNAREVQQV' A
#
# COMPACT_ATOMS: atom_id res chain seq x y z
N MET A 1 7.82 -9.49 41.91
CA MET A 1 7.61 -8.72 40.66
C MET A 1 7.41 -9.72 39.54
N HIS A 2 6.17 -10.05 39.20
CA HIS A 2 5.87 -10.94 38.09
C HIS A 2 5.76 -10.10 36.81
N SER A 3 6.75 -10.25 35.93
CA SER A 3 6.70 -9.73 34.57
C SER A 3 5.52 -10.37 33.86
N LYS A 4 4.50 -9.56 33.55
CA LYS A 4 3.40 -9.97 32.67
C LYS A 4 3.98 -10.31 31.29
N PRO A 5 3.57 -11.42 30.66
CA PRO A 5 3.93 -11.68 29.28
C PRO A 5 3.29 -10.58 28.43
N VAL A 6 4.10 -9.93 27.59
CA VAL A 6 3.62 -9.05 26.54
C VAL A 6 2.78 -9.92 25.61
N MET A 7 1.46 -9.87 25.74
CA MET A 7 0.57 -10.51 24.78
C MET A 7 0.83 -9.88 23.41
N GLU A 8 1.02 -10.74 22.42
CA GLU A 8 1.22 -10.47 21.01
C GLU A 8 0.31 -9.33 20.53
N ALA A 9 0.90 -8.27 19.97
CA ALA A 9 0.17 -7.30 19.17
C ALA A 9 -0.38 -8.06 17.95
N GLY A 10 -1.62 -8.53 18.10
CA GLY A 10 -2.23 -9.55 17.26
C GLY A 10 -2.45 -9.09 15.83
N GLY A 11 -2.49 -10.05 14.92
CA GLY A 11 -2.61 -9.84 13.47
C GLY A 11 -3.71 -8.88 13.00
N GLY A 12 -4.69 -8.54 13.85
CA GLY A 12 -5.68 -7.50 13.57
C GLY A 12 -5.11 -6.07 13.46
N GLU A 13 -4.08 -5.71 14.24
CA GLU A 13 -3.44 -4.40 14.14
C GLU A 13 -2.61 -4.29 12.85
N GLN A 14 -1.86 -5.35 12.54
CA GLN A 14 -1.08 -5.44 11.32
C GLN A 14 -1.96 -5.45 10.06
N LEU A 15 -3.10 -6.14 10.09
CA LEU A 15 -4.06 -6.13 8.98
C LEU A 15 -4.67 -4.73 8.77
N ARG A 16 -4.96 -4.01 9.85
CA ARG A 16 -5.49 -2.63 9.78
C ARG A 16 -4.46 -1.68 9.18
N HIS A 17 -3.19 -1.83 9.54
CA HIS A 17 -2.09 -1.07 8.95
C HIS A 17 -1.98 -1.32 7.44
N LEU A 18 -1.92 -2.59 7.04
CA LEU A 18 -1.83 -2.97 5.63
C LEU A 18 -3.04 -2.48 4.81
N ALA A 19 -4.24 -2.50 5.40
CA ALA A 19 -5.44 -1.95 4.76
C ALA A 19 -5.36 -0.43 4.56
N HIS A 20 -4.81 0.30 5.54
CA HIS A 20 -4.59 1.74 5.43
C HIS A 20 -3.56 2.08 4.33
N GLU A 21 -2.43 1.36 4.30
CA GLU A 21 -1.42 1.51 3.25
C GLU A 21 -1.99 1.22 1.85
N LEU A 22 -2.77 0.14 1.71
CA LEU A 22 -3.43 -0.21 0.45
C LEU A 22 -4.29 0.95 -0.06
N HIS A 23 -5.10 1.55 0.82
CA HIS A 23 -5.93 2.70 0.47
C HIS A 23 -5.08 3.92 0.05
N GLY A 24 -3.98 4.18 0.75
CA GLY A 24 -3.05 5.25 0.41
C GLY A 24 -2.48 5.10 -1.00
N HIS A 25 -1.94 3.92 -1.32
CA HIS A 25 -1.38 3.65 -2.65
C HIS A 25 -2.43 3.70 -3.77
N LEU A 26 -3.65 3.21 -3.51
CA LEU A 26 -4.75 3.32 -4.46
C LEU A 26 -5.16 4.78 -4.69
N SER A 27 -5.15 5.61 -3.65
CA SER A 27 -5.46 7.04 -3.77
C SER A 27 -4.45 7.78 -4.65
N VAL A 28 -3.15 7.47 -4.51
CA VAL A 28 -2.08 8.01 -5.39
C VAL A 28 -2.29 7.58 -6.84
N ILE A 29 -2.63 6.32 -7.08
CA ILE A 29 -2.91 5.82 -8.44
C ILE A 29 -4.12 6.53 -9.03
N SER A 30 -5.24 6.59 -8.31
CA SER A 30 -6.48 7.23 -8.80
C SER A 30 -6.25 8.70 -9.13
N LEU A 31 -5.66 9.48 -8.22
CA LEU A 31 -5.36 10.88 -8.46
C LEU A 31 -4.38 11.06 -9.62
N GLY A 32 -3.34 10.23 -9.69
CA GLY A 32 -2.39 10.27 -10.79
C GLY A 32 -3.06 10.01 -12.15
N LEU A 33 -3.98 9.04 -12.23
CA LEU A 33 -4.72 8.77 -13.46
C LEU A 33 -5.60 9.96 -13.88
N GLU A 34 -6.27 10.62 -12.94
CA GLU A 34 -7.02 11.85 -13.20
C GLU A 34 -6.11 12.99 -13.68
N LEU A 35 -4.92 13.15 -13.08
CA LEU A 35 -3.94 14.15 -13.48
C LEU A 35 -3.40 13.91 -14.90
N LEU A 36 -3.21 12.66 -15.31
CA LEU A 36 -2.75 12.33 -16.67
C LEU A 36 -3.68 12.86 -17.76
N GLU A 37 -4.99 12.95 -17.50
CA GLU A 37 -5.94 13.56 -18.45
C GLU A 37 -5.66 15.05 -18.62
N GLY A 38 -5.32 15.75 -17.54
CA GLY A 38 -5.04 17.18 -17.53
C GLY A 38 -3.67 17.56 -18.10
N VAL A 39 -2.68 16.67 -18.01
CA VAL A 39 -1.30 16.92 -18.49
C VAL A 39 -0.95 16.18 -19.78
N ARG A 40 -1.93 15.58 -20.47
CA ARG A 40 -1.71 14.72 -21.64
C ARG A 40 -0.90 15.36 -22.79
N ASP A 41 -0.99 16.68 -22.91
CA ASP A 41 -0.39 17.45 -24.01
C ASP A 41 0.99 18.05 -23.60
N ASP A 42 1.42 17.86 -22.34
CA ASP A 42 2.74 18.22 -21.83
C ASP A 42 3.53 16.93 -21.54
N GLU A 43 4.45 16.57 -22.43
CA GLU A 43 5.19 15.29 -22.36
C GLU A 43 6.00 15.16 -21.07
N ASP A 44 6.54 16.27 -20.54
CA ASP A 44 7.40 16.25 -19.36
C ASP A 44 6.56 16.07 -18.09
N GLN A 45 5.46 16.82 -17.95
CA GLN A 45 4.51 16.63 -16.86
C GLN A 45 3.85 15.25 -16.91
N PHE A 46 3.51 14.75 -18.11
CA PHE A 46 2.94 13.41 -18.27
C PHE A 46 3.91 12.33 -17.80
N ARG A 47 5.20 12.45 -18.14
CA ARG A 47 6.26 11.54 -17.66
C ARG A 47 6.44 11.61 -16.16
N GLU A 48 6.37 12.79 -15.57
CA GLU A 48 6.48 12.98 -14.12
C GLU A 48 5.31 12.30 -13.39
N VAL A 49 4.07 12.56 -13.81
CA VAL A 49 2.87 11.94 -13.23
C VAL A 49 2.90 10.43 -13.40
N LEU A 50 3.30 9.92 -14.57
CA LEU A 50 3.49 8.48 -14.79
C LEU A 50 4.54 7.88 -13.84
N THR A 51 5.62 8.62 -13.57
CA THR A 51 6.68 8.16 -12.66
C THR A 51 6.15 8.07 -11.24
N MET A 52 5.45 9.10 -10.76
CA MET A 52 4.78 9.10 -9.45
C MET A 52 3.81 7.92 -9.30
N ILE A 53 2.94 7.67 -10.29
CA ILE A 53 2.02 6.51 -10.26
C ILE A 53 2.79 5.20 -10.11
N ARG A 54 3.93 5.07 -10.79
CA ARG A 54 4.75 3.85 -10.74
C ARG A 54 5.51 3.69 -9.42
N SER A 55 6.18 4.74 -8.96
CA SER A 55 7.05 4.69 -7.78
C SER A 55 6.29 4.73 -6.47
N ASP A 56 5.22 5.51 -6.40
CA ASP A 56 4.56 5.85 -5.12
C ASP A 56 3.20 5.16 -4.99
N GLY A 57 2.62 4.78 -6.13
CA GLY A 57 1.40 3.98 -6.22
C GLY A 57 1.68 2.49 -6.40
N LEU A 58 2.03 2.09 -7.63
CA LEU A 58 2.08 0.70 -8.05
C LEU A 58 3.18 -0.13 -7.38
N GLY A 59 4.38 0.41 -7.21
CA GLY A 59 5.49 -0.28 -6.55
C GLY A 59 5.14 -0.68 -5.11
N PRO A 60 4.80 0.30 -4.25
CA PRO A 60 4.39 0.04 -2.87
C PRO A 60 3.14 -0.82 -2.77
N LEU A 61 2.12 -0.60 -3.62
CA LEU A 61 0.91 -1.42 -3.64
C LEU A 61 1.23 -2.93 -3.81
N LYS A 62 2.15 -3.27 -4.72
CA LYS A 62 2.59 -4.66 -4.90
C LYS A 62 3.22 -5.24 -3.63
N ALA A 63 4.02 -4.44 -2.92
CA ALA A 63 4.63 -4.86 -1.66
C ALA A 63 3.59 -5.07 -0.56
N THR A 64 2.62 -4.15 -0.41
CA THR A 64 1.51 -4.28 0.56
C THR A 64 0.65 -5.50 0.27
N VAL A 65 0.31 -5.76 -0.99
CA VAL A 65 -0.45 -6.96 -1.39
C VAL A 65 0.33 -8.24 -1.08
N ALA A 66 1.64 -8.27 -1.34
CA ALA A 66 2.47 -9.42 -0.98
C ALA A 66 2.50 -9.67 0.54
N ALA A 67 2.56 -8.60 1.34
CA ALA A 67 2.51 -8.68 2.81
C ALA A 67 1.15 -9.17 3.33
N LEU A 68 0.04 -8.74 2.72
CA LEU A 68 -1.31 -9.24 3.01
C LEU A 68 -1.43 -10.73 2.71
N LEU A 69 -0.96 -11.17 1.54
CA LEU A 69 -0.99 -12.58 1.15
C LEU A 69 -0.14 -13.46 2.08
N LYS A 70 1.01 -12.95 2.54
CA LYS A 70 1.84 -13.62 3.54
C LYS A 70 1.10 -13.79 4.87
N ASN A 71 0.52 -12.71 5.40
CA ASN A 71 -0.30 -12.74 6.62
C ASN A 71 -1.47 -13.74 6.50
N ALA A 72 -2.18 -13.74 5.38
CA ALA A 72 -3.30 -14.66 5.16
C ALA A 72 -2.88 -16.13 5.16
N ARG A 73 -1.69 -16.46 4.64
CA ARG A 73 -1.14 -17.83 4.65
C ARG A 73 -0.72 -18.27 6.05
N GLU A 74 -0.13 -17.37 6.83
CA GLU A 74 0.31 -17.66 8.20
C GLU A 74 -0.89 -17.93 9.12
N VAL A 75 -2.01 -17.22 8.94
CA VAL A 75 -3.26 -17.45 9.69
C VAL A 75 -3.92 -18.80 9.37
N GLN A 76 -3.69 -19.39 8.19
CA GLN A 76 -4.26 -20.71 7.82
C GLN A 76 -3.49 -21.92 8.37
N GLN A 77 -2.30 -21.70 8.96
CA GLN A 77 -1.43 -22.76 9.47
C GLN A 77 -1.47 -22.92 11.00
N VAL A 78 -2.30 -22.10 11.68
CA VAL A 78 -2.54 -22.12 13.13
C VAL A 78 -3.95 -22.63 13.39
#